data_AF-A0A6A4VNU5-F1
#
_entry.id   AF-A0A6A4VNU5-F1
#
_cell.length_a   1.000
_cell.length_b   1.000
_cell.length_c   1.000
_cell.angle_alpha   90.00
_cell.angle_beta   90.00
_cell.angle_gamma   90.00
#
_symmetry.space_group_name_H-M   'P 1'
#
loop_
_entity.id
_entity.type
_entity.pdbx_description
1 polymer ?
#
loop_
_entity_poly.entity_id
_entity_poly.type
_entity_poly.pdbx_seq_one_letter_code
_entity_poly.pdbx_strand_id
1 'polypeptide(L)'
;MFHLCVPLGRAGQQMSGRPMKYPYTLSAKIAQFPWGLYWKNAWVFRYGAFASAITFPIFVMIQNAVYSPSNVQKWTEIRKKELEHH
;
A
#
# COMPACT_ATOMS: atom_id res chain seq x y z
N MET A 1 -48.99 29.90 21.69
CA MET A 1 -48.70 28.45 21.64
C MET A 1 -48.21 28.10 20.24
N PHE A 2 -46.93 28.31 19.93
CA PHE A 2 -46.18 27.65 18.84
C PHE A 2 -44.69 28.00 19.03
N HIS A 3 -44.05 27.27 19.95
CA HIS A 3 -42.60 27.24 20.10
C HIS A 3 -42.03 26.51 18.88
N LEU A 4 -41.49 27.25 17.91
CA LEU A 4 -40.65 26.70 16.86
C LEU A 4 -39.32 26.25 17.49
N CYS A 5 -39.23 24.96 17.80
CA CYS A 5 -37.99 24.27 18.14
C CYS A 5 -37.20 24.04 16.84
N VAL A 6 -36.15 24.84 16.63
CA VAL A 6 -35.15 24.60 15.57
C VAL A 6 -34.32 23.36 15.97
N PRO A 7 -34.16 22.34 15.12
CA PRO A 7 -33.25 21.25 15.42
C PRO A 7 -31.82 21.75 15.24
N LEU A 8 -31.13 21.97 16.36
CA LEU A 8 -29.71 22.31 16.37
C LEU A 8 -28.94 21.21 15.65
N GLY A 9 -28.26 21.58 14.57
CA GLY A 9 -27.56 20.70 13.67
C GLY A 9 -26.51 19.84 14.37
N ARG A 10 -26.37 18.63 13.82
CA ARG A 10 -25.32 17.63 14.05
C ARG A 10 -23.95 18.29 14.20
N ALA A 11 -23.53 18.58 15.43
CA ALA A 11 -22.16 18.95 15.73
C ALA A 11 -21.27 17.76 15.34
N GLY A 12 -20.41 17.96 14.33
CA GLY A 12 -19.36 17.02 14.01
C GLY A 12 -18.59 16.69 15.28
N GLN A 13 -18.52 15.41 15.62
CA GLN A 13 -17.74 14.94 16.76
C GLN A 13 -16.29 15.37 16.57
N GLN A 14 -15.88 16.39 17.32
CA GLN A 14 -14.46 16.69 17.52
C GLN A 14 -13.89 15.52 18.33
N MET A 15 -13.30 14.52 17.66
CA MET A 15 -12.55 13.48 18.35
C MET A 15 -11.47 14.18 19.17
N SER A 16 -11.49 13.97 20.48
CA SER A 16 -10.50 14.54 21.39
C SER A 16 -9.10 14.29 20.82
N GLY A 17 -8.33 15.35 20.59
CA GLY A 17 -7.04 15.29 19.88
C GLY A 17 -5.93 14.53 20.62
N ARG A 18 -6.28 13.74 21.64
CA ARG A 18 -5.34 12.96 22.45
C ARG A 18 -5.31 11.53 21.92
N PRO A 19 -4.15 11.05 21.42
CA PRO A 19 -4.02 9.66 20.98
C PRO A 19 -4.32 8.69 22.14
N MET A 20 -5.05 7.62 21.83
CA MET A 20 -5.41 6.56 22.76
C MET A 20 -4.15 5.85 23.30
N LYS A 21 -4.05 5.59 24.61
CA LYS A 21 -2.83 5.01 25.21
C LYS A 21 -2.51 3.59 24.70
N TYR A 22 -3.54 2.78 24.45
CA TYR A 22 -3.41 1.40 23.96
C TYR A 22 -4.29 1.21 22.71
N PRO A 23 -3.74 1.39 21.50
CA PRO A 23 -4.49 1.19 20.27
C PRO A 23 -4.76 -0.29 20.02
N TYR A 24 -6.04 -0.69 20.03
CA TYR A 24 -6.46 -2.06 19.72
C TYR A 24 -6.79 -2.27 18.24
N THR A 25 -7.03 -1.19 17.49
CA THR A 25 -7.26 -1.25 16.05
C THR A 25 -5.97 -1.02 15.28
N LEU A 26 -5.84 -1.68 14.13
CA LEU A 26 -4.67 -1.53 13.25
C LEU A 26 -4.48 -0.08 12.79
N SER A 27 -5.56 0.60 12.46
CA SER A 27 -5.54 2.01 12.05
C SER A 27 -5.00 2.93 13.17
N ALA A 28 -5.41 2.70 14.42
CA ALA A 28 -4.91 3.47 15.55
C ALA A 28 -3.42 3.19 15.83
N LYS A 29 -2.95 1.95 15.62
CA LYS A 29 -1.52 1.60 15.73
C LYS A 29 -0.67 2.32 14.68
N ILE A 30 -1.15 2.40 13.43
CA ILE A 30 -0.46 3.09 12.33
C ILE A 30 -0.42 4.61 12.58
N ALA A 31 -1.53 5.20 13.04
CA ALA A 31 -1.60 6.63 13.34
C ALA A 31 -0.65 7.05 14.48
N GLN A 32 -0.42 6.15 15.44
CA GLN A 32 0.45 6.39 16.59
C GLN A 32 1.91 5.96 16.35
N PHE A 33 2.20 5.37 15.19
CA PHE A 33 3.55 4.95 14.88
C PHE A 33 4.45 6.19 14.70
N PRO A 34 5.66 6.23 15.31
CA PRO A 34 6.53 7.40 15.24
C PRO A 34 7.28 7.45 13.90
N TRP A 35 6.56 7.75 12.82
CA TRP A 35 7.07 7.78 11.44
C TRP A 35 8.33 8.66 11.30
N GLY A 36 8.35 9.82 11.94
CA GLY A 36 9.47 10.75 11.88
C GLY A 36 10.76 10.20 12.52
N LEU A 37 10.65 9.38 13.57
CA LEU A 37 11.82 8.77 14.24
C LEU A 37 12.50 7.76 13.31
N TYR A 38 11.71 6.88 12.69
CA TYR A 38 12.22 5.89 11.76
C TYR A 38 12.75 6.52 10.48
N TRP A 39 12.11 7.58 9.95
CA TRP A 39 12.60 8.24 8.74
C TRP A 39 13.95 8.95 8.94
N LYS A 40 14.22 9.47 10.14
CA LYS A 40 15.49 10.13 10.47
C LYS A 40 16.59 9.15 10.88
N ASN A 41 16.27 8.15 11.70
CA ASN A 41 17.27 7.28 12.32
C ASN A 41 17.51 5.98 11.54
N ALA A 42 16.50 5.47 10.84
CA ALA A 42 16.60 4.21 10.12
C ALA A 42 16.88 4.46 8.64
N TRP A 43 18.16 4.43 8.29
CA TRP A 43 18.65 4.54 6.91
C TRP A 43 17.96 3.57 5.94
N VAL A 44 17.61 2.35 6.39
CA VAL A 44 16.92 1.32 5.60
C VAL A 44 15.56 1.79 5.13
N PHE A 45 14.77 2.48 5.96
CA PHE A 45 13.46 2.96 5.54
C PHE A 45 13.58 4.04 4.47
N ARG A 46 14.55 4.93 4.62
CA ARG A 46 14.79 6.02 3.69
C ARG A 46 15.31 5.50 2.34
N TYR A 47 16.43 4.77 2.35
CA TYR A 47 17.03 4.25 1.13
C TYR A 47 16.25 3.08 0.53
N GLY A 48 15.58 2.27 1.35
CA GLY A 48 14.72 1.19 0.87
C GLY A 48 13.50 1.70 0.12
N ALA A 49 12.89 2.79 0.58
CA ALA A 49 11.79 3.44 -0.14
C ALA A 49 12.26 4.05 -1.47
N PHE A 50 13.43 4.70 -1.50
CA PHE A 50 13.98 5.22 -2.75
C PHE A 50 14.42 4.10 -3.71
N ALA A 51 15.06 3.05 -3.20
CA ALA A 51 15.49 1.91 -4.00
C ALA A 51 14.29 1.18 -4.59
N SER A 52 13.22 0.95 -3.82
CA SER A 52 12.00 0.34 -4.34
C SER A 52 11.35 1.24 -5.39
N ALA A 53 11.26 2.56 -5.16
CA ALA A 53 10.71 3.49 -6.13
C ALA A 53 11.48 3.52 -7.47
N ILE A 54 12.81 3.40 -7.43
CA ILE A 54 13.66 3.39 -8.63
C ILE A 54 13.62 2.02 -9.33
N THR A 55 13.66 0.93 -8.57
CA THR A 55 13.71 -0.42 -9.13
C THR A 55 12.35 -0.89 -9.65
N PHE A 56 11.24 -0.44 -9.05
CA PHE A 56 9.89 -0.79 -9.46
C PHE A 56 9.61 -0.55 -10.96
N PRO A 57 9.84 0.65 -11.55
CA PRO A 57 9.63 0.85 -12.98
C PRO A 57 10.56 -0.02 -13.84
N ILE A 58 11.80 -0.26 -13.41
CA ILE A 58 12.74 -1.14 -14.12
C ILE A 58 12.18 -2.56 -14.20
N PHE A 59 11.66 -3.09 -13.10
CA PHE A 59 11.02 -4.41 -13.08
C PHE A 59 9.76 -4.45 -13.93
N VAL A 60 8.94 -3.40 -13.94
CA VAL A 60 7.76 -3.32 -14.81
C VAL A 60 8.14 -3.35 -16.29
N MET A 61 9.21 -2.64 -16.68
CA MET A 61 9.71 -2.67 -18.06
C MET A 61 10.19 -4.06 -18.47
N ILE A 62 10.97 -4.71 -17.61
CA ILE A 62 11.44 -6.09 -17.84
C ILE A 62 10.25 -7.04 -17.93
N GLN A 63 9.29 -6.93 -17.02
CA GLN A 63 8.09 -7.77 -16.99
C GLN A 63 7.31 -7.66 -18.31
N ASN A 64 7.10 -6.44 -18.80
CA ASN A 64 6.39 -6.21 -20.06
C ASN A 64 7.15 -6.78 -21.27
N ALA A 65 8.48 -6.70 -21.29
CA ALA A 65 9.30 -7.30 -22.34
C ALA A 65 9.22 -8.83 -22.33
N VAL A 66 9.28 -9.43 -21.14
CA VAL A 66 9.21 -10.89 -20.94
C VAL A 66 7.81 -11.42 -21.30
N TYR A 67 6.74 -10.71 -20.94
CA TYR A 67 5.35 -11.07 -21.21
C TYR A 67 4.84 -10.73 -22.62
N SER A 68 5.74 -10.39 -23.55
CA SER A 68 5.36 -10.23 -24.96
C SER A 68 4.66 -11.49 -25.49
N PRO A 69 3.60 -11.36 -26.32
CA PRO A 69 2.78 -12.50 -26.75
C PRO A 69 3.59 -13.55 -27.51
N SER A 70 4.62 -13.11 -28.25
CA SER A 70 5.57 -13.99 -28.93
C SER A 70 6.40 -14.83 -27.97
N ASN A 71 6.83 -14.28 -26.83
CA ASN A 71 7.60 -15.03 -25.84
C ASN A 71 6.71 -16.03 -25.10
N VAL A 72 5.49 -15.63 -24.74
CA VAL A 72 4.53 -16.52 -24.10
C VAL A 72 4.25 -17.73 -25.00
N GLN A 73 3.99 -17.52 -26.29
CA GLN A 73 3.79 -18.61 -27.25
C GLN A 73 4.99 -19.56 -27.32
N LYS A 74 6.21 -19.02 -27.46
CA LYS A 74 7.44 -19.84 -27.45
C LYS A 74 7.57 -20.68 -26.20
N TRP A 75 7.34 -20.11 -25.02
CA TRP A 75 7.40 -20.85 -23.76
C TRP A 75 6.31 -21.92 -23.66
N THR A 76 5.11 -21.67 -24.19
CA THR A 76 4.06 -22.70 -24.24
C THR A 76 4.44 -23.87 -25.14
N GLU A 77 5.07 -23.62 -26.30
CA GLU A 77 5.54 -24.66 -27.21
C GLU A 77 6.67 -25.49 -26.59
N ILE A 78 7.64 -24.84 -25.94
CA ILE A 78 8.73 -25.53 -25.23
C ILE A 78 8.15 -26.45 -24.15
N ARG A 79 7.17 -25.96 -23.37
CA ARG A 79 6.53 -26.78 -22.32
C ARG A 79 5.68 -27.93 -22.85
N LYS A 80 5.04 -27.78 -24.02
CA LYS A 80 4.35 -28.88 -24.70
C LYS A 80 5.34 -29.96 -25.13
N LYS A 81 6.46 -29.56 -25.74
CA LYS A 81 7.53 -30.49 -26.16
C LYS A 81 8.14 -31.23 -24.98
N GLU A 82 8.41 -30.54 -23.86
CA GLU A 82 8.89 -31.18 -22.64
C GLU A 82 7.87 -32.20 -22.11
N LEU A 83 6.59 -31.84 -22.05
CA LEU A 83 5.54 -32.75 -21.58
C LEU A 83 5.37 -33.99 -22.47
N GLU A 84 5.51 -33.85 -23.78
CA GLU A 84 5.44 -34.96 -24.74
C GLU A 84 6.67 -35.89 -24.68
N HIS A 85 7.78 -35.41 -24.12
CA HIS A 85 9.04 -36.14 -24.04
C HIS A 85 9.24 -36.90 -22.70
N HIS A 86 8.31 -36.72 -21.74
CA HIS A 86 8.21 -37.46 -20.48
C HIS A 86 7.10 -38.51 -20.58
#